data_AF-A0A3A0C3G0-F1
#
_entry.id   AF-A0A3A0C3G0-F1
#
_cell.length_a   1.000
_cell.length_b   1.000
_cell.length_c   1.000
_cell.angle_alpha   90.00
_cell.angle_beta   90.00
_cell.angle_gamma   90.00
#
_symmetry.space_group_name_H-M   'P 1'
#
loop_
_entity.id
_entity.type
_entity.pdbx_description
1 polymer ?
#
loop_
_entity_poly.entity_id
_entity_poly.type
_entity_poly.pdbx_seq_one_letter_code
_entity_poly.pdbx_strand_id
1 'polypeptide(L)'
;MTILARCHHLSSLLLGLFLILICGTDVAGSEPAGDVPQTMPWFTGTLLSTRGTSLGKGHAVVEPYVYYTRYGGLYNDNWRLQSATTSQSLIQQTYFIYGLTDSLDIEIAPQWIGNHARGDSSGGFGDFPLQLGIQAWRSPSQS
;
A
#
# COMPACT_ATOMS: atom_id res chain seq x y z
N MET A 1 15.63 0.89 -34.87
CA MET A 1 14.89 0.13 -33.84
C MET A 1 15.54 0.34 -32.47
N THR A 2 15.40 1.53 -31.88
CA THR A 2 16.11 1.92 -30.64
C THR A 2 15.23 2.66 -29.62
N ILE A 3 13.94 2.83 -29.91
CA ILE A 3 13.03 3.70 -29.14
C ILE A 3 12.39 2.96 -27.95
N LEU A 4 12.18 1.65 -28.05
CA LEU A 4 11.50 0.85 -27.00
C LEU A 4 12.34 0.65 -25.73
N ALA A 5 13.67 0.50 -25.84
CA ALA A 5 14.54 0.26 -24.69
C ALA A 5 14.70 1.50 -23.78
N ARG A 6 14.57 2.70 -24.35
CA ARG A 6 14.76 3.97 -23.62
C ARG A 6 13.59 4.30 -22.69
N CYS A 7 12.39 3.78 -23.02
CA CYS A 7 11.17 4.02 -22.24
C CYS A 7 11.13 3.18 -20.95
N HIS A 8 11.61 1.93 -21.01
CA HIS A 8 11.72 1.05 -19.83
C HIS A 8 12.71 1.59 -18.78
N HIS A 9 13.86 2.11 -19.22
CA HIS A 9 14.85 2.70 -18.31
C HIS A 9 14.36 3.98 -17.65
N LEU A 10 13.61 4.83 -18.37
CA LEU A 10 13.04 6.07 -17.82
C LEU A 10 11.95 5.77 -16.78
N SER A 11 11.10 4.77 -17.03
CA SER A 11 10.08 4.31 -16.08
C SER A 11 10.70 3.76 -14.80
N SER A 12 11.76 2.95 -14.91
CA SER A 12 12.47 2.40 -13.74
C SER A 12 13.20 3.48 -12.92
N LEU A 13 13.74 4.52 -13.57
CA LEU A 13 14.38 5.66 -12.90
C LEU A 13 13.34 6.54 -12.18
N LEU A 14 12.18 6.78 -12.80
CA LEU A 14 11.09 7.53 -12.18
C LEU A 14 10.49 6.79 -10.98
N LEU A 15 10.34 5.47 -11.06
CA LEU A 15 9.90 4.64 -9.94
C LEU A 15 10.91 4.68 -8.78
N GLY A 16 12.22 4.64 -9.08
CA GLY A 16 13.28 4.79 -8.08
C GLY A 16 13.30 6.16 -7.42
N LEU A 17 13.09 7.24 -8.17
CA LEU A 17 13.03 8.60 -7.64
C LEU A 17 11.79 8.83 -6.77
N PHE A 18 10.65 8.22 -7.14
CA PHE A 18 9.42 8.24 -6.36
C PHE A 18 9.55 7.47 -5.03
N LEU A 19 10.23 6.31 -5.04
CA LEU A 19 10.58 5.56 -3.82
C LEU A 19 11.48 6.36 -2.88
N ILE A 20 12.47 7.11 -3.41
CA ILE A 20 13.33 7.99 -2.61
C ILE A 20 12.52 9.15 -2.00
N LEU A 21 11.54 9.69 -2.72
CA LEU A 21 10.68 10.77 -2.24
C LEU A 21 9.75 10.32 -1.10
N ILE A 22 9.25 9.07 -1.13
CA ILE A 22 8.41 8.52 -0.05
C ILE A 22 9.23 8.18 1.20
N CYS A 23 10.48 7.72 1.05
CA CYS A 23 11.36 7.46 2.19
C CYS A 23 11.93 8.73 2.85
N GLY A 24 11.74 9.91 2.25
CA GLY A 24 12.47 11.13 2.62
C GLY A 24 11.75 12.12 3.55
N THR A 25 10.52 11.87 3.99
CA THR A 25 9.78 12.82 4.84
C THR A 25 9.54 12.27 6.24
N ASP A 26 10.60 12.19 7.04
CA ASP A 26 10.43 12.34 8.49
C ASP A 26 10.06 13.80 8.73
N VAL A 27 8.76 14.09 8.84
CA VAL A 27 8.32 15.31 9.51
C VAL A 27 8.72 15.12 10.97
N ALA A 28 9.90 15.63 11.32
CA ALA A 28 10.34 15.80 12.69
C ALA A 28 9.43 16.85 13.35
N GLY A 29 8.20 16.45 13.69
CA GLY A 29 7.40 17.15 14.68
C GLY A 29 8.14 17.01 16.01
N SER A 30 8.65 18.12 16.52
CA SER A 30 9.28 18.16 17.84
C SER A 30 8.27 17.76 18.92
N GLU A 31 8.39 16.54 19.45
CA GLU A 31 7.70 16.17 20.69
C GLU A 31 8.39 16.84 21.90
N PRO A 32 7.64 17.50 22.80
CA PRO A 32 8.20 17.98 24.06
C PRO A 32 8.62 16.79 24.93
N ALA A 33 9.81 16.87 25.51
CA ALA A 33 10.38 15.83 26.37
C ALA A 33 9.46 15.52 27.57
N GLY A 34 8.77 14.38 27.52
CA GLY A 34 7.94 13.86 28.60
C GLY A 34 7.72 12.36 28.41
N ASP A 35 8.20 11.59 29.39
CA ASP A 35 8.13 10.12 29.53
C ASP A 35 8.82 9.25 28.47
N VAL A 36 9.55 8.24 28.95
CA VAL A 36 10.16 7.19 28.11
C VAL A 36 9.02 6.44 27.42
N PRO A 37 8.87 6.50 26.08
CA PRO A 37 7.77 5.82 25.43
C PRO A 37 7.95 4.32 25.65
N GLN A 38 6.98 3.70 26.33
CA GLN A 38 6.78 2.25 26.23
C GLN A 38 6.78 1.94 24.73
N THR A 39 7.84 1.28 24.24
CA THR A 39 7.98 0.99 22.82
C THR A 39 6.91 -0.03 22.46
N MET A 40 5.70 0.45 22.17
CA MET A 40 4.63 -0.39 21.70
C MET A 40 5.05 -0.93 20.34
N PRO A 41 4.99 -2.26 20.13
CA PRO A 41 5.32 -2.84 18.84
C PRO A 41 4.45 -2.20 17.76
N TRP A 42 5.10 -1.60 16.76
CA TRP A 42 4.44 -0.99 15.62
C TRP A 42 3.94 -2.09 14.69
N PHE A 43 2.75 -2.61 14.99
CA PHE A 43 2.04 -3.49 14.08
C PHE A 43 1.31 -2.61 13.04
N THR A 44 1.86 -2.47 11.84
CA THR A 44 1.12 -1.98 10.65
C THR A 44 0.12 -3.02 10.12
N GLY A 45 0.02 -4.18 10.77
CA GLY A 45 -0.72 -5.33 10.27
C GLY A 45 0.14 -6.19 9.34
N THR A 46 -0.48 -7.14 8.65
CA THR A 46 0.20 -7.94 7.60
C THR A 46 -0.08 -7.32 6.24
N LEU A 47 0.60 -7.75 5.17
CA LEU A 47 0.30 -7.34 3.79
C LEU A 47 -1.20 -7.43 3.43
N LEU A 48 -1.96 -8.30 4.12
CA LEU A 48 -3.38 -8.55 3.89
C LEU A 48 -4.30 -8.17 5.07
N SER A 49 -3.75 -7.82 6.23
CA SER A 49 -4.54 -7.47 7.41
C SER A 49 -4.22 -6.06 7.80
N THR A 50 -5.22 -5.19 7.78
CA THR A 50 -5.13 -3.84 8.32
C THR A 50 -4.85 -3.87 9.82
N ARG A 51 -4.48 -2.71 10.35
CA ARG A 51 -4.29 -2.47 11.79
C ARG A 51 -5.59 -2.76 12.56
N GLY A 52 -5.46 -3.38 13.72
CA GLY A 52 -6.61 -3.74 14.58
C GLY A 52 -7.10 -2.62 15.49
N THR A 53 -6.46 -1.44 15.45
CA THR A 53 -6.79 -0.28 16.28
C THR A 53 -6.87 1.00 15.47
N SER A 54 -7.82 1.87 15.82
CA SER A 54 -7.89 3.19 15.20
C SER A 54 -6.68 4.06 15.52
N LEU A 55 -6.30 4.90 14.56
CA LEU A 55 -5.21 5.84 14.72
C LEU A 55 -5.58 6.95 15.70
N GLY A 56 -4.70 7.26 16.66
CA GLY A 56 -4.92 8.31 17.65
C GLY A 56 -5.11 9.68 17.00
N LYS A 57 -5.81 10.59 17.69
CA LYS A 57 -6.13 11.91 17.14
C LYS A 57 -4.88 12.63 16.64
N GLY A 58 -4.94 13.19 15.42
CA GLY A 58 -3.86 13.98 14.84
C GLY A 58 -2.69 13.17 14.28
N HIS A 59 -2.66 11.86 14.47
CA HIS A 59 -1.63 11.01 13.90
C HIS A 59 -1.96 10.66 12.44
N ALA A 60 -0.91 10.51 11.63
CA ALA A 60 -1.01 10.12 10.24
C ALA A 60 -0.10 8.91 9.97
N VAL A 61 -0.54 8.01 9.10
CA VAL A 61 0.25 6.87 8.63
C VAL A 61 0.16 6.79 7.12
N VAL A 62 1.31 6.51 6.48
CA VAL A 62 1.42 6.32 5.03
C VAL A 62 2.04 4.95 4.77
N GLU A 63 1.30 4.07 4.09
CA GLU A 63 1.73 2.69 3.82
C GLU A 63 1.76 2.43 2.31
N PRO A 64 2.93 2.54 1.66
CA PRO A 64 3.08 2.24 0.24
C PRO A 64 3.26 0.74 0.01
N TYR A 65 2.49 0.19 -0.94
CA TYR A 65 2.59 -1.19 -1.39
C TYR A 65 2.77 -1.28 -2.89
N VAL A 66 3.53 -2.30 -3.30
CA VAL A 66 3.68 -2.70 -4.70
C VAL A 66 3.41 -4.20 -4.78
N TYR A 67 2.40 -4.58 -5.56
CA TYR A 67 2.03 -5.96 -5.81
C TYR A 67 2.45 -6.32 -7.24
N TYR A 68 3.31 -7.32 -7.37
CA TYR A 68 3.63 -7.93 -8.65
C TYR A 68 2.98 -9.31 -8.73
N THR A 69 2.07 -9.48 -9.68
CA THR A 69 1.37 -10.74 -9.91
C THR A 69 1.69 -11.24 -11.30
N ARG A 70 2.08 -12.52 -11.40
CA ARG A 70 2.24 -13.21 -12.69
C ARG A 70 1.28 -14.39 -12.74
N TYR A 71 0.42 -14.40 -13.74
CA TYR A 71 -0.58 -15.44 -13.95
C TYR A 71 -0.21 -16.27 -15.18
N GLY A 72 -0.30 -17.60 -15.07
CA GLY A 72 0.05 -18.54 -16.16
C GLY A 72 -0.95 -19.67 -16.37
N GLY A 73 -2.02 -19.71 -15.59
CA GLY A 73 -3.01 -20.79 -15.60
C GLY A 73 -3.67 -20.99 -14.25
N LEU A 74 -4.68 -21.85 -14.20
CA LEU A 74 -5.41 -22.25 -12.99
C LEU A 74 -5.43 -23.76 -12.87
N TYR A 75 -5.44 -24.28 -11.65
CA TYR A 75 -5.77 -25.69 -11.44
C TYR A 75 -7.29 -25.85 -11.45
N ASN A 76 -7.77 -26.87 -12.15
CA ASN A 76 -9.18 -27.24 -12.08
C ASN A 76 -9.48 -28.13 -10.85
N ASP A 77 -10.74 -28.51 -10.66
CA ASP A 77 -11.21 -29.34 -9.53
C ASP A 77 -10.52 -30.72 -9.44
N ASN A 78 -9.90 -31.16 -10.53
CA ASN A 78 -9.13 -32.41 -10.59
C ASN A 78 -7.61 -32.18 -10.40
N TRP A 79 -7.21 -31.02 -9.88
CA TRP A 79 -5.82 -30.61 -9.68
C TRP A 79 -4.97 -30.64 -10.96
N ARG A 80 -5.61 -30.49 -12.12
CA ARG A 80 -4.91 -30.39 -13.41
C ARG A 80 -4.73 -28.95 -13.81
N LEU A 81 -3.50 -28.59 -14.15
CA LEU A 81 -3.16 -27.25 -14.63
C LEU A 81 -3.84 -26.98 -15.99
N GLN A 82 -4.69 -25.97 -16.01
CA GLN A 82 -5.23 -25.34 -17.21
C GLN A 82 -4.33 -24.15 -17.55
N SER A 83 -3.38 -24.37 -18.46
CA SER A 83 -2.48 -23.31 -18.92
C SER A 83 -3.27 -22.19 -19.57
N ALA A 84 -2.93 -20.96 -19.20
CA ALA A 84 -3.49 -19.75 -19.80
C ALA A 84 -2.37 -18.93 -20.45
N THR A 85 -2.78 -17.95 -21.24
CA THR A 85 -1.84 -16.90 -21.67
C THR A 85 -1.18 -16.26 -20.45
N THR A 86 0.15 -16.22 -20.43
CA THR A 86 0.87 -15.55 -19.35
C THR A 86 0.56 -14.06 -19.35
N SER A 87 0.12 -13.54 -18.21
CA SER A 87 -0.08 -12.12 -17.96
C SER A 87 0.67 -11.69 -16.70
N GLN A 88 1.01 -10.41 -16.65
CA GLN A 88 1.68 -9.77 -15.53
C GLN A 88 0.87 -8.54 -15.13
N SER A 89 0.76 -8.31 -13.83
CA SER A 89 0.12 -7.13 -13.26
C SER A 89 1.04 -6.52 -12.20
N LEU A 90 1.22 -5.21 -12.27
CA LEU A 90 1.90 -4.39 -11.28
C LEU A 90 0.87 -3.42 -10.71
N ILE A 91 0.57 -3.56 -9.43
CA ILE A 91 -0.34 -2.66 -8.71
C ILE A 91 0.49 -1.87 -7.71
N GLN A 92 0.46 -0.55 -7.81
CA GLN A 92 0.96 0.33 -6.78
C GLN A 92 -0.24 0.86 -6.01
N GLN A 93 -0.25 0.70 -4.69
CA GLN A 93 -1.31 1.22 -3.83
C GLN A 93 -0.70 1.84 -2.58
N THR A 94 -1.06 3.08 -2.28
CA THR A 94 -0.58 3.77 -1.08
C THR A 94 -1.75 4.09 -0.18
N TYR A 95 -1.73 3.59 1.05
CA TYR A 95 -2.73 3.91 2.05
C TYR A 95 -2.31 5.18 2.79
N PHE A 96 -3.24 6.12 2.93
CA PHE A 96 -3.11 7.30 3.76
C PHE A 96 -4.19 7.23 4.83
N ILE A 97 -3.77 7.15 6.09
CA ILE A 97 -4.66 7.01 7.24
C ILE A 97 -4.47 8.21 8.15
N TYR A 98 -5.56 8.81 8.60
CA TYR A 98 -5.53 9.95 9.51
C TYR A 98 -6.51 9.76 10.67
N GLY A 99 -6.00 9.91 11.89
CA GLY A 99 -6.80 9.83 13.12
C GLY A 99 -7.58 11.12 13.34
N LEU A 100 -8.90 11.07 13.16
CA LEU A 100 -9.81 12.19 13.42
C LEU A 100 -10.06 12.37 14.93
N THR A 101 -10.15 11.25 15.66
CA THR A 101 -10.26 11.19 17.12
C THR A 101 -9.51 9.96 17.62
N ASP A 102 -9.44 9.76 18.93
CA ASP A 102 -8.82 8.53 19.48
C ASP A 102 -9.62 7.26 19.17
N SER A 103 -10.79 7.35 18.55
CA SER A 103 -11.63 6.19 18.19
C SER A 103 -12.17 6.23 16.76
N LEU A 104 -11.73 7.19 15.95
CA LEU A 104 -12.19 7.37 14.57
C LEU A 104 -11.02 7.78 13.69
N ASP A 105 -10.84 7.07 12.59
CA ASP A 105 -9.92 7.44 11.53
C ASP A 105 -10.59 7.39 10.16
N ILE A 106 -9.91 8.01 9.19
CA ILE A 106 -10.27 7.99 7.78
C ILE A 106 -9.07 7.49 6.99
N GLU A 107 -9.33 6.66 5.99
CA GLU A 107 -8.33 6.05 5.15
C GLU A 107 -8.69 6.22 3.68
N ILE A 108 -7.71 6.58 2.85
CA ILE A 108 -7.80 6.53 1.40
C ILE A 108 -6.68 5.66 0.83
N ALA A 109 -6.93 4.98 -0.28
CA ALA A 109 -5.95 4.08 -0.87
C ALA A 109 -5.81 4.22 -2.39
N PRO A 110 -5.35 5.38 -2.91
CA PRO A 110 -5.11 5.58 -4.34
C PRO A 110 -4.25 4.47 -4.92
N GLN A 111 -4.62 4.04 -6.13
CA GLN A 111 -4.01 2.89 -6.78
C GLN A 111 -3.77 3.14 -8.27
N TRP A 112 -2.61 2.70 -8.74
CA TRP A 112 -2.25 2.63 -10.15
C TRP A 112 -2.00 1.17 -10.53
N ILE A 113 -2.54 0.76 -11.68
CA ILE A 113 -2.50 -0.62 -12.15
C ILE A 113 -1.89 -0.63 -13.53
N GLY A 114 -0.85 -1.43 -13.72
CA GLY A 114 -0.25 -1.74 -15.02
C GLY A 114 -0.39 -3.23 -15.32
N ASN A 115 -0.97 -3.58 -16.47
CA ASN A 115 -1.12 -4.96 -16.93
C ASN A 115 -0.35 -5.17 -18.24
N HIS A 116 0.23 -6.36 -18.39
CA HIS A 116 0.92 -6.78 -19.61
C HIS A 116 0.55 -8.22 -19.98
N ALA A 117 0.15 -8.45 -21.23
CA ALA A 117 -0.16 -9.78 -21.75
C ALA A 117 0.06 -9.82 -23.26
N ARG A 118 0.68 -10.91 -23.77
CA ARG A 118 0.91 -11.15 -25.22
C ARG A 118 1.58 -9.99 -25.98
N GLY A 119 2.43 -9.21 -25.31
CA GLY A 119 3.09 -8.05 -25.92
C GLY A 119 2.27 -6.77 -25.86
N ASP A 120 1.01 -6.83 -25.45
CA ASP A 120 0.18 -5.65 -25.19
C ASP A 120 0.32 -5.19 -23.75
N SER A 121 0.28 -3.88 -23.52
CA SER A 121 0.27 -3.27 -22.19
C SER A 121 -0.89 -2.30 -22.04
N SER A 122 -1.40 -2.20 -20.82
CA SER A 122 -2.42 -1.23 -20.44
C SER A 122 -2.10 -0.73 -19.05
N GLY A 123 -2.35 0.55 -18.76
CA GLY A 123 -2.20 1.07 -17.42
C GLY A 123 -3.15 2.23 -17.13
N GLY A 124 -3.45 2.44 -15.86
CA GLY A 124 -4.37 3.48 -15.43
C GLY A 124 -4.56 3.52 -13.92
N PHE A 125 -5.34 4.48 -13.46
CA PHE A 125 -5.80 4.51 -12.08
C PHE A 125 -6.88 3.44 -11.87
N GLY A 126 -6.76 2.73 -10.75
CA GLY A 126 -7.81 1.82 -10.29
C GLY A 126 -8.94 2.60 -9.59
N ASP A 127 -9.76 1.85 -8.86
CA ASP A 127 -10.76 2.45 -7.98
C ASP A 127 -10.08 3.31 -6.90
N PHE A 128 -10.82 4.25 -6.31
CA PHE A 128 -10.32 5.07 -5.21
C PHE A 128 -11.04 4.66 -3.92
N PRO A 129 -10.46 3.75 -3.10
CA PRO A 129 -11.07 3.32 -1.86
C PRO A 129 -11.04 4.44 -0.82
N LEU A 130 -12.13 4.54 -0.08
CA LEU A 130 -12.31 5.40 1.08
C LEU A 130 -12.91 4.54 2.20
N GLN A 131 -12.29 4.59 3.38
CA GLN A 131 -12.72 3.83 4.55
C GLN A 131 -12.81 4.74 5.79
N LEU A 132 -13.74 4.41 6.68
CA LEU A 132 -13.84 4.99 8.02
C LEU A 132 -13.64 3.87 9.05
N GLY A 133 -12.59 3.95 9.86
CA GLY A 133 -12.35 3.01 10.95
C GLY A 133 -12.94 3.53 12.25
N ILE A 134 -13.77 2.71 12.91
CA ILE A 134 -14.43 3.06 14.17
C ILE A 134 -14.01 2.06 15.26
N GLN A 135 -13.36 2.56 16.31
CA GLN A 135 -13.03 1.78 17.49
C GLN A 135 -14.21 1.74 18.47
N ALA A 136 -15.00 0.67 18.43
CA ALA A 136 -16.17 0.52 19.32
C ALA A 136 -15.80 0.27 20.80
N TRP A 137 -14.62 -0.30 21.06
CA TRP A 137 -14.14 -0.61 22.41
C TRP A 137 -12.63 -0.50 22.53
N ARG A 138 -12.15 0.02 23.65
CA ARG A 138 -10.73 0.09 23.99
C ARG A 138 -10.53 -0.40 25.43
N SER A 139 -9.48 -1.19 25.66
CA SER A 139 -9.12 -1.61 27.01
C SER A 139 -8.77 -0.38 27.87
N PRO A 140 -9.21 -0.31 29.14
CA PRO A 140 -8.85 0.80 30.05
C PRO A 140 -7.34 1.01 30.21
N SER A 141 -6.53 -0.01 29.95
CA SER A 141 -5.07 0.06 30.01
C SER A 141 -4.41 0.75 28.80
N GLN A 142 -5.18 1.17 27.79
CA GLN A 142 -4.70 1.81 26.56
C GLN A 142 -5.35 3.19 26.32
N SER A 143 -6.02 3.75 27.34
CA SER A 143 -6.63 5.08 27.32
C SER A 143 -5.67 6.16 27.81
#